data_AF-A0A2R7N9K8-F1
#
_entry.id   AF-A0A2R7N9K8-F1
#
_cell.length_a   1.000
_cell.length_b   1.000
_cell.length_c   1.000
_cell.angle_alpha   90.00
_cell.angle_beta   90.00
_cell.angle_gamma   90.00
#
_symmetry.space_group_name_H-M   'P 1'
#
loop_
_entity.id
_entity.type
_entity.pdbx_description
1 polymer ?
#
loop_
_entity_poly.entity_id
_entity_poly.type
_entity_poly.pdbx_seq_one_letter_code
_entity_poly.pdbx_strand_id
1 'polypeptide(L)'
;MKKTIQVSNQGATLDTSRRNFLKLSGVGLAVAGLTLIGCDDNDDFQIMEESKYDLGTGDVGVLNYAYALEQLEADFYTKVVNNFYTGISSIEKEVFTDLYHHEVIHRDFFKAAISGATDHVLPKLEFQYPNVNFNDRNSVLATAKALEDTGVAAYNGAG
;
A
#
# COMPACT_ATOMS: atom_id res chain seq x y z
N MET A 1 -30.19 33.07 -6.11
CA MET A 1 -29.06 32.83 -7.03
C MET A 1 -28.08 31.88 -6.35
N LYS A 2 -27.91 30.64 -6.85
CA LYS A 2 -26.89 29.71 -6.36
C LYS A 2 -25.53 30.19 -6.87
N LYS A 3 -24.57 30.45 -5.97
CA LYS A 3 -23.18 30.73 -6.33
C LYS A 3 -22.48 29.39 -6.62
N THR A 4 -22.11 29.17 -7.87
CA THR A 4 -21.26 28.03 -8.26
C THR A 4 -19.82 28.38 -7.91
N ILE A 5 -19.17 27.57 -7.07
CA ILE A 5 -17.74 27.65 -6.80
C ILE A 5 -17.01 27.00 -7.98
N GLN A 6 -16.15 27.75 -8.65
CA GLN A 6 -15.26 27.27 -9.69
C GLN A 6 -13.95 26.83 -9.04
N VAL A 7 -13.62 25.53 -9.10
CA VAL A 7 -12.32 25.00 -8.68
C VAL A 7 -11.41 25.00 -9.91
N SER A 8 -10.39 25.85 -9.90
CA SER A 8 -9.34 25.85 -10.93
C SER A 8 -8.30 24.81 -10.55
N ASN A 9 -8.28 23.69 -11.28
CA ASN A 9 -7.12 22.80 -11.29
C ASN A 9 -6.08 23.42 -12.21
N GLN A 10 -5.18 24.22 -11.64
CA GLN A 10 -3.87 24.45 -12.27
C GLN A 10 -3.12 23.13 -12.20
N GLY A 11 -3.32 22.31 -13.23
CA GLY A 11 -2.65 21.03 -13.38
C GLY A 11 -1.15 21.24 -13.44
N ALA A 12 -0.45 20.78 -12.39
CA ALA A 12 0.93 20.39 -12.54
C ALA A 12 0.93 19.24 -13.56
N THR A 13 1.42 19.49 -14.76
CA THR A 13 1.71 18.43 -15.74
C THR A 13 2.95 17.70 -15.24
N LEU A 14 2.75 16.84 -14.24
CA LEU A 14 3.70 15.78 -13.95
C LEU A 14 3.52 14.77 -15.07
N ASP A 15 4.60 14.49 -15.79
CA ASP A 15 4.67 13.42 -16.76
C ASP A 15 4.55 12.09 -15.99
N THR A 16 3.29 11.68 -15.75
CA THR A 16 2.91 10.48 -15.00
C THR A 16 3.08 9.27 -15.90
N SER A 17 4.32 8.98 -16.28
CA SER A 17 4.66 7.66 -16.77
C SER A 17 4.46 6.66 -15.63
N ARG A 18 3.82 5.51 -15.90
CA ARG A 18 3.67 4.36 -14.96
C ARG A 18 4.99 3.99 -14.26
N ARG A 19 6.13 4.28 -14.91
CA ARG A 19 7.48 4.09 -14.39
C ARG A 19 7.90 5.08 -13.30
N ASN A 20 7.42 6.33 -13.34
CA ASN A 20 7.67 7.32 -12.29
C ASN A 20 6.80 7.05 -11.06
N PHE A 21 5.63 6.44 -11.24
CA PHE A 21 4.77 6.00 -10.14
C PHE A 21 5.46 4.93 -9.27
N LEU A 22 6.01 3.87 -9.88
CA LEU A 22 6.74 2.80 -9.18
C LEU A 22 8.01 3.29 -8.47
N LYS A 23 8.68 4.32 -9.01
CA LYS A 23 9.84 4.95 -8.37
C LYS A 23 9.44 5.85 -7.19
N LEU A 24 8.24 6.45 -7.23
CA LEU A 24 7.78 7.39 -6.22
C LEU A 24 7.13 6.69 -5.02
N SER A 25 6.44 5.57 -5.23
CA SER A 25 5.91 4.74 -4.14
C SER A 25 7.00 4.02 -3.32
N GLY A 26 8.18 3.78 -3.90
CA GLY A 26 9.31 3.15 -3.22
C GLY A 26 10.12 4.07 -2.28
N VAL A 27 9.94 5.39 -2.33
CA VAL A 27 10.76 6.34 -1.53
C VAL A 27 10.14 6.63 -0.15
N GLY A 28 8.87 6.29 0.08
CA GLY A 28 8.14 6.63 1.31
C GLY A 28 8.23 5.64 2.47
N LEU A 29 8.61 4.38 2.20
CA LEU A 29 8.54 3.31 3.20
C LEU A 29 9.90 2.62 3.30
N ALA A 30 10.72 3.05 4.27
CA ALA A 30 11.82 2.24 4.78
C ALA A 30 11.26 1.05 5.58
N VAL A 31 10.56 0.15 4.88
CA VAL A 31 10.14 -1.17 5.36
C VAL A 31 11.22 -2.13 4.90
N ALA A 32 12.17 -2.43 5.77
CA ALA A 32 13.18 -3.44 5.51
C ALA A 32 12.47 -4.79 5.26
N GLY A 33 12.69 -5.40 4.09
CA GLY A 33 12.25 -6.76 3.79
C GLY A 33 11.54 -6.99 2.46
N LEU A 34 10.97 -5.96 1.81
CA LEU A 34 10.15 -6.17 0.60
C LEU A 34 10.59 -5.31 -0.59
N THR A 35 11.56 -5.83 -1.35
CA THR A 35 11.86 -5.29 -2.69
C THR A 35 10.98 -5.96 -3.75
N LEU A 36 9.95 -5.23 -4.19
CA LEU A 36 9.12 -5.61 -5.32
C LEU A 36 9.77 -5.14 -6.63
N ILE A 37 9.96 -6.04 -7.59
CA ILE A 37 10.55 -5.71 -8.89
C ILE A 37 9.60 -6.15 -10.00
N GLY A 38 9.14 -5.19 -10.79
CA GLY A 38 8.58 -5.43 -12.13
C GLY A 38 9.70 -5.32 -13.15
N CYS A 39 9.90 -6.33 -13.99
CA CYS A 39 11.01 -6.36 -14.94
C CYS A 39 10.93 -5.27 -16.03
N ASP A 40 12.07 -4.63 -16.31
CA ASP A 40 12.42 -3.98 -17.58
C ASP A 40 13.87 -4.41 -17.93
N ASP A 41 14.19 -4.55 -19.22
CA ASP A 41 15.33 -5.36 -19.72
C ASP A 41 16.73 -4.75 -19.52
N ASN A 42 16.90 -3.60 -18.86
CA ASN A 42 18.23 -3.02 -18.62
C ASN A 42 18.24 -2.19 -17.33
N ASP A 43 18.97 -2.68 -16.31
CA ASP A 43 20.04 -1.95 -15.61
C ASP A 43 20.38 -2.62 -14.27
N ASP A 44 21.68 -2.72 -14.04
CA ASP A 44 22.34 -3.33 -12.89
C ASP A 44 22.04 -2.53 -11.62
N PHE A 45 21.14 -3.04 -10.78
CA PHE A 45 20.95 -2.53 -9.42
C PHE A 45 21.31 -3.66 -8.45
N GLN A 46 22.53 -3.61 -7.92
CA GLN A 46 22.98 -4.51 -6.85
C GLN A 46 22.19 -4.22 -5.57
N ILE A 47 21.17 -5.02 -5.32
CA ILE A 47 20.51 -5.09 -4.01
C ILE A 47 21.02 -6.35 -3.32
N MET A 48 21.42 -6.20 -2.06
CA MET A 48 21.65 -7.29 -1.10
C MET A 48 20.54 -8.34 -1.20
N GLU A 49 20.85 -9.62 -1.02
CA GLU A 49 19.90 -10.74 -1.06
C GLU A 49 18.69 -10.54 -0.12
N GLU A 50 17.69 -9.79 -0.59
CA GLU A 50 16.34 -9.73 -0.04
C GLU A 50 15.44 -10.51 -1.01
N SER A 51 14.48 -11.23 -0.43
CA SER A 51 13.53 -12.08 -1.14
C SER A 51 12.80 -11.28 -2.23
N LYS A 52 13.24 -11.41 -3.48
CA LYS A 52 12.61 -10.77 -4.64
C LYS A 52 11.33 -11.52 -4.98
N TYR A 53 10.19 -10.88 -4.77
CA TYR A 53 8.90 -11.44 -5.20
C TYR A 53 8.59 -10.99 -6.63
N ASP A 54 8.25 -11.95 -7.49
CA ASP A 54 7.83 -11.71 -8.85
C ASP A 54 6.34 -11.34 -8.89
N LEU A 55 6.06 -10.09 -9.23
CA LEU A 55 4.69 -9.59 -9.38
C LEU A 55 4.03 -10.07 -10.67
N GLY A 56 4.81 -10.50 -11.67
CA GLY A 56 4.37 -10.71 -13.04
C GLY A 56 4.34 -9.41 -13.85
N THR A 57 3.70 -9.46 -15.02
CA THR A 57 3.66 -8.33 -15.98
C THR A 57 2.23 -7.94 -16.35
N GLY A 58 2.05 -6.73 -16.91
CA GLY A 58 0.75 -6.24 -17.35
C GLY A 58 -0.24 -6.13 -16.19
N ASP A 59 -1.52 -6.43 -16.46
CA ASP A 59 -2.60 -6.27 -15.47
C ASP A 59 -2.41 -7.19 -14.26
N VAL A 60 -1.87 -8.40 -14.44
CA VAL A 60 -1.54 -9.31 -13.32
C VAL A 60 -0.47 -8.69 -12.41
N GLY A 61 0.55 -8.05 -12.99
CA GLY A 61 1.57 -7.33 -12.23
C GLY A 61 0.99 -6.20 -11.38
N VAL A 62 0.09 -5.41 -11.97
CA VAL A 62 -0.62 -4.32 -11.27
C VAL A 62 -1.49 -4.86 -10.14
N LEU A 63 -2.24 -5.95 -10.38
CA LEU A 63 -3.09 -6.56 -9.36
C LEU A 63 -2.29 -7.21 -8.23
N ASN A 64 -1.16 -7.87 -8.53
CA ASN A 64 -0.28 -8.41 -7.49
C ASN A 64 0.41 -7.32 -6.69
N TYR A 65 0.72 -6.16 -7.30
CA TYR A 65 1.21 -4.99 -6.57
C TYR A 65 0.15 -4.46 -5.61
N ALA A 66 -1.08 -4.26 -6.07
CA ALA A 66 -2.20 -3.88 -5.19
C ALA A 66 -2.38 -4.90 -4.07
N TYR A 67 -2.40 -6.20 -4.41
CA TYR A 67 -2.51 -7.27 -3.43
C TYR A 67 -1.38 -7.26 -2.37
N ALA A 68 -0.15 -6.89 -2.75
CA ALA A 68 0.95 -6.74 -1.80
C ALA A 68 0.71 -5.60 -0.80
N LEU A 69 0.19 -4.45 -1.29
CA LEU A 69 -0.17 -3.31 -0.43
C LEU A 69 -1.30 -3.68 0.53
N GLU A 70 -2.35 -4.32 0.04
CA GLU A 70 -3.48 -4.75 0.89
C GLU A 70 -3.06 -5.78 1.95
N GLN A 71 -2.09 -6.64 1.65
CA GLN A 71 -1.48 -7.53 2.64
C GLN A 71 -0.74 -6.77 3.74
N LEU A 72 0.02 -5.73 3.36
CA LEU A 72 0.77 -4.87 4.29
C LEU A 72 -0.18 -4.13 5.23
N GLU A 73 -1.20 -3.48 4.67
CA GLU A 73 -2.15 -2.68 5.44
C GLU A 73 -3.02 -3.57 6.35
N ALA A 74 -3.50 -4.71 5.86
CA ALA A 74 -4.20 -5.68 6.68
C ALA A 74 -3.35 -6.20 7.85
N ASP A 75 -2.06 -6.48 7.64
CA ASP A 75 -1.15 -6.88 8.73
C ASP A 75 -0.90 -5.74 9.72
N PHE A 76 -0.67 -4.52 9.24
CA PHE A 76 -0.48 -3.34 10.08
C PHE A 76 -1.68 -3.09 10.98
N TYR A 77 -2.89 -3.02 10.40
CA TYR A 77 -4.11 -2.77 11.17
C TYR A 77 -4.45 -3.94 12.10
N THR A 78 -4.12 -5.19 11.72
CA THR A 78 -4.21 -6.34 12.65
C THR A 78 -3.38 -6.10 13.91
N LYS A 79 -2.17 -5.54 13.80
CA LYS A 79 -1.34 -5.22 14.98
C LYS A 79 -1.94 -4.09 15.82
N VAL A 80 -2.50 -3.06 15.16
CA VAL A 80 -3.14 -1.93 15.85
C VAL A 80 -4.39 -2.37 16.63
N VAL A 81 -5.31 -3.13 16.02
CA VAL A 81 -6.58 -3.50 16.68
C VAL A 81 -6.39 -4.54 17.78
N ASN A 82 -5.35 -5.38 17.69
CA ASN A 82 -5.03 -6.36 18.74
C ASN A 82 -4.33 -5.72 19.95
N ASN A 83 -3.71 -4.55 19.78
CA ASN A 83 -3.05 -3.84 20.87
C ASN A 83 -3.07 -2.33 20.63
N PHE A 84 -4.23 -1.71 20.88
CA PHE A 84 -4.34 -0.25 20.75
C PHE A 84 -3.38 0.48 21.68
N TYR A 85 -2.85 1.61 21.21
CA TYR A 85 -1.98 2.47 22.03
C TYR A 85 -2.70 3.04 23.26
N THR A 86 -1.90 3.42 24.26
CA THR A 86 -2.41 3.99 25.52
C THR A 86 -3.12 5.32 25.25
N GLY A 87 -4.32 5.47 25.82
CA GLY A 87 -5.10 6.72 25.70
C GLY A 87 -5.86 6.90 24.38
N ILE A 88 -5.95 5.85 23.56
CA ILE A 88 -6.78 5.87 22.35
C ILE A 88 -8.24 6.26 22.66
N SER A 89 -8.82 7.08 21.79
CA SER A 89 -10.24 7.47 21.89
C SER A 89 -11.18 6.38 21.38
N SER A 90 -12.48 6.46 21.72
CA SER A 90 -13.49 5.54 21.18
C SER A 90 -13.64 5.66 19.65
N ILE A 91 -13.55 6.89 19.13
CA ILE A 91 -13.65 7.17 17.68
C ILE A 91 -12.47 6.55 16.95
N GLU A 92 -11.25 6.69 17.47
CA GLU A 92 -10.07 6.07 16.84
C GLU A 92 -10.15 4.55 16.86
N LYS A 93 -10.67 3.93 17.93
CA LYS A 93 -10.90 2.48 17.95
C LYS A 93 -11.87 2.04 16.86
N GLU A 94 -12.97 2.78 16.68
CA GLU A 94 -13.97 2.50 15.63
C GLU A 94 -13.31 2.61 14.25
N VAL A 95 -12.66 3.74 13.96
CA VAL A 95 -12.00 3.97 12.66
C VAL A 95 -10.94 2.92 12.35
N PHE A 96 -10.05 2.58 13.30
CA PHE A 96 -9.04 1.54 13.06
C PHE A 96 -9.63 0.14 12.90
N THR A 97 -10.77 -0.14 13.54
CA THR A 97 -11.48 -1.42 13.36
C THR A 97 -12.12 -1.49 11.98
N ASP A 98 -12.71 -0.39 11.51
CA ASP A 98 -13.27 -0.30 10.16
C ASP A 98 -12.18 -0.44 9.10
N LEU A 99 -11.06 0.26 9.23
CA LEU A 99 -9.90 0.13 8.34
C LEU A 99 -9.36 -1.30 8.31
N TYR A 100 -9.20 -1.94 9.49
CA TYR A 100 -8.85 -3.36 9.54
C TYR A 100 -9.79 -4.24 8.71
N HIS A 101 -11.10 -4.02 8.83
CA HIS A 101 -12.07 -4.80 8.06
C HIS A 101 -12.00 -4.50 6.56
N HIS A 102 -11.81 -3.25 6.16
CA HIS A 102 -11.64 -2.87 4.76
C HIS A 102 -10.43 -3.58 4.14
N GLU A 103 -9.26 -3.48 4.76
CA GLU A 103 -8.04 -4.02 4.15
C GLU A 103 -8.03 -5.55 4.14
N VAL A 104 -8.66 -6.20 5.12
CA VAL A 104 -8.88 -7.66 5.06
C VAL A 104 -9.77 -8.04 3.87
N ILE A 105 -10.87 -7.29 3.65
CA ILE A 105 -11.79 -7.54 2.53
C ILE A 105 -11.08 -7.27 1.20
N HIS A 106 -10.35 -6.17 1.07
CA HIS A 106 -9.58 -5.85 -0.14
C HIS A 106 -8.54 -6.92 -0.44
N ARG A 107 -7.72 -7.30 0.54
CA ARG A 107 -6.74 -8.39 0.41
C ARG A 107 -7.39 -9.66 -0.11
N ASP A 108 -8.49 -10.09 0.51
CA ASP A 108 -9.16 -11.34 0.14
C ASP A 108 -9.84 -11.24 -1.23
N PHE A 109 -10.37 -10.07 -1.57
CA PHE A 109 -10.92 -9.76 -2.88
C PHE A 109 -9.84 -9.86 -3.98
N PHE A 110 -8.69 -9.19 -3.83
CA PHE A 110 -7.62 -9.28 -4.83
C PHE A 110 -7.08 -10.69 -4.97
N LYS A 111 -6.88 -11.39 -3.84
CA LYS A 111 -6.47 -12.80 -3.89
C LYS A 111 -7.44 -13.61 -4.74
N ALA A 112 -8.75 -13.49 -4.49
CA ALA A 112 -9.77 -14.22 -5.23
C ALA A 112 -9.82 -13.83 -6.71
N ALA A 113 -9.75 -12.53 -7.01
CA ALA A 113 -9.78 -12.01 -8.38
C ALA A 113 -8.58 -12.50 -9.21
N ILE A 114 -7.36 -12.41 -8.67
CA ILE A 114 -6.14 -12.87 -9.35
C ILE A 114 -6.18 -14.39 -9.52
N SER A 115 -6.54 -15.13 -8.46
CA SER A 115 -6.65 -16.61 -8.51
C SER A 115 -7.70 -17.08 -9.53
N GLY A 116 -8.73 -16.27 -9.80
CA GLY A 116 -9.73 -16.56 -10.82
C GLY A 116 -9.25 -16.34 -12.27
N ALA A 117 -8.17 -15.56 -12.45
CA ALA A 117 -7.64 -15.20 -13.75
C ALA A 117 -6.31 -15.91 -14.09
N THR A 118 -5.50 -16.25 -13.09
CA THR A 118 -4.16 -16.84 -13.25
C THR A 118 -3.70 -17.57 -11.99
N ASP A 119 -2.76 -18.49 -12.15
CA ASP A 119 -2.06 -19.15 -11.05
C ASP A 119 -0.91 -18.29 -10.47
N HIS A 120 -0.55 -17.18 -11.13
CA HIS A 120 0.50 -16.26 -10.69
C HIS A 120 -0.01 -15.29 -9.62
N VAL A 121 -0.35 -15.83 -8.45
CA VAL A 121 -0.82 -15.08 -7.29
C VAL A 121 0.35 -14.91 -6.33
N LEU A 122 0.57 -13.70 -5.84
CA LEU A 122 1.60 -13.45 -4.82
C LEU A 122 1.36 -14.32 -3.58
N PRO A 123 2.40 -14.91 -2.96
CA PRO A 123 2.23 -15.61 -1.70
C PRO A 123 1.86 -14.65 -0.57
N LYS A 124 1.52 -15.23 0.59
CA LYS A 124 1.41 -14.45 1.82
C LYS A 124 2.77 -13.84 2.15
N LEU A 125 2.80 -12.52 2.32
CA LEU A 125 4.00 -11.78 2.71
C LEU A 125 4.11 -11.66 4.23
N GLU A 126 5.34 -11.49 4.70
CA GLU A 126 5.66 -11.17 6.09
C GLU A 126 6.27 -9.77 6.17
N PHE A 127 5.79 -8.95 7.10
CA PHE A 127 6.17 -7.55 7.21
C PHE A 127 6.84 -7.26 8.55
N GLN A 128 7.82 -6.36 8.49
CA GLN A 128 8.50 -5.84 9.67
C GLN A 128 8.27 -4.33 9.79
N TYR A 129 8.18 -3.85 11.02
CA TYR A 129 7.91 -2.44 11.32
C TYR A 129 8.97 -1.88 12.28
N PRO A 130 10.27 -1.93 11.93
CA PRO A 130 11.36 -1.56 12.84
C PRO A 130 11.27 -0.10 13.33
N ASN A 131 10.58 0.77 12.58
CA ASN A 131 10.45 2.19 12.85
C ASN A 131 9.05 2.60 13.34
N VAL A 132 8.18 1.65 13.67
CA VAL A 132 6.83 1.93 14.15
C VAL A 132 6.73 1.58 15.63
N ASN A 133 6.35 2.58 16.44
CA ASN A 133 5.99 2.36 17.83
C ASN A 133 4.47 2.23 17.95
N PHE A 134 3.97 0.99 17.99
CA PHE A 134 2.53 0.71 18.12
C PHE A 134 1.90 1.20 19.43
N ASN A 135 2.70 1.60 20.42
CA ASN A 135 2.20 2.16 21.67
C ASN A 135 2.12 3.71 21.65
N ASP A 136 2.59 4.35 20.57
CA ASP A 136 2.55 5.80 20.40
C ASP A 136 1.52 6.21 19.34
N ARG A 137 0.59 7.08 19.75
CA ARG A 137 -0.50 7.56 18.89
C ARG A 137 0.01 8.20 17.60
N ASN A 138 1.04 9.03 17.68
CA ASN A 138 1.53 9.78 16.52
C ASN A 138 2.24 8.84 15.54
N SER A 139 3.01 7.87 16.04
CA SER A 139 3.65 6.85 15.22
C SER A 139 2.62 6.00 14.47
N VAL A 140 1.57 5.54 15.15
CA VAL A 140 0.49 4.76 14.51
C VAL A 140 -0.25 5.59 13.47
N LEU A 141 -0.68 6.81 13.78
CA LEU A 141 -1.42 7.66 12.84
C LEU A 141 -0.58 8.12 11.65
N ALA A 142 0.69 8.44 11.85
CA ALA A 142 1.59 8.80 10.76
C ALA A 142 1.82 7.62 9.82
N THR A 143 1.99 6.41 10.37
CA THR A 143 2.15 5.19 9.58
C THR A 143 0.88 4.86 8.81
N ALA A 144 -0.29 4.88 9.48
CA ALA A 144 -1.59 4.68 8.85
C ALA A 144 -1.77 5.65 7.68
N LYS A 145 -1.57 6.95 7.90
CA LYS A 145 -1.68 7.95 6.83
C LYS A 145 -0.75 7.65 5.64
N ALA A 146 0.51 7.28 5.90
CA ALA A 146 1.46 7.00 4.84
C ALA A 146 1.05 5.77 4.00
N LEU A 147 0.50 4.75 4.65
CA LEU A 147 -0.05 3.57 3.99
C LEU A 147 -1.26 3.94 3.12
N GLU A 148 -2.27 4.60 3.70
CA GLU A 148 -3.48 5.02 2.98
C GLU A 148 -3.18 5.92 1.77
N ASP A 149 -2.26 6.88 1.93
CA ASP A 149 -1.82 7.74 0.83
C ASP A 149 -1.16 6.90 -0.29
N THR A 150 -0.39 5.86 0.08
CA THR A 150 0.28 4.95 -0.86
C THR A 150 -0.73 4.09 -1.60
N GLY A 151 -1.73 3.53 -0.90
CA GLY A 151 -2.84 2.78 -1.49
C GLY A 151 -3.61 3.63 -2.51
N VAL A 152 -4.05 4.84 -2.13
CA VAL A 152 -4.73 5.77 -3.04
C VAL A 152 -3.86 6.12 -4.26
N ALA A 153 -2.57 6.35 -4.05
CA ALA A 153 -1.65 6.64 -5.14
C ALA A 153 -1.53 5.45 -6.10
N ALA A 154 -1.47 4.22 -5.59
CA ALA A 154 -1.47 2.99 -6.39
C ALA A 154 -2.68 2.89 -7.29
N TYR A 155 -3.88 3.14 -6.77
CA TYR A 155 -5.10 3.12 -7.56
C TYR A 155 -5.15 4.23 -8.61
N ASN A 156 -4.76 5.44 -8.25
CA ASN A 156 -4.75 6.57 -9.18
C ASN A 156 -3.68 6.43 -10.28
N GLY A 157 -2.59 5.69 -10.02
CA GLY A 157 -1.55 5.39 -11.00
C GLY A 157 -1.81 4.15 -11.86
N ALA A 158 -2.77 3.31 -11.47
CA ALA A 158 -3.13 2.09 -12.19
C ALA A 158 -4.02 2.33 -13.43
N GLY A 159 -4.62 3.52 -13.54
CA GLY A 159 -5.50 3.95 -14.64
C GLY A 159 -4.79 4.43 -15.90
#